data_AF-A0A9R1S835-F1
#
_entry.id   AF-A0A9R1S835-F1
#
_cell.length_a   1.000
_cell.length_b   1.000
_cell.length_c   1.000
_cell.angle_alpha   90.00
_cell.angle_beta   90.00
_cell.angle_gamma   90.00
#
_symmetry.space_group_name_H-M   'P 1'
#
loop_
_entity.id
_entity.type
_entity.pdbx_description
1 polymer ?
#
loop_
_entity_poly.entity_id
_entity_poly.type
_entity_poly.pdbx_seq_one_letter_code
_entity_poly.pdbx_strand_id
1 'polypeptide(L)'
;MGLLKEGSLKLSSHQVVPLFLGAALPTILLFVLASDRLDEQLSSVSGSWLGNSNGGTPGTAPALLPKREEEKFTGLAELLTKVATDDGTVIITSVNEAWARPGSLLDLFLAGFKNGKGIAHLLNHTLIVAVDRDALAHCEVVHPHCYLYEVSSANVSSANRFMSKSYLELVWAKLGVPERVLQLGYNYLFTDVDILWLRNPFRHINLYADMAISTDGFEGNAEALTNVGNTGFYYVRSTNRTVEMLKRWRAVRSRFPSTHDQGVLNEIKAELAAGDLQIKFVFLDTVIFGGFCQFHGEMDKVCTMHAICCIGLENKVHDLRNLAADWKNYTSLAPTEKRSGRRRWTSPNRCKASMRKQ
;
A
#
# COMPACT_ATOMS: atom_id res chain seq x y z
N MET A 1 28.76 -7.83 77.34
CA MET A 1 28.48 -8.53 76.05
C MET A 1 28.41 -7.46 74.98
N GLY A 2 29.32 -7.58 74.01
CA GLY A 2 29.83 -6.50 73.17
C GLY A 2 28.86 -5.95 72.13
N LEU A 3 29.18 -4.87 71.42
CA LEU A 3 30.11 -3.77 71.62
C LEU A 3 29.73 -2.77 70.52
N LEU A 4 29.55 -1.51 70.87
CA LEU A 4 29.30 -0.38 69.98
C LEU A 4 30.43 -0.20 68.94
N LYS A 5 30.12 0.34 67.75
CA LYS A 5 30.61 1.68 67.38
C LYS A 5 30.03 2.25 66.08
N GLU A 6 29.53 3.48 66.23
CA GLU A 6 29.39 4.52 65.21
C GLU A 6 30.73 4.92 64.57
N GLY A 7 30.65 5.53 63.39
CA GLY A 7 31.75 6.27 62.79
C GLY A 7 31.38 6.92 61.46
N SER A 8 30.69 8.06 61.50
CA SER A 8 30.63 9.03 60.41
C SER A 8 31.98 9.76 60.28
N LEU A 9 32.42 10.10 59.05
CA LEU A 9 32.95 11.43 58.67
C LEU A 9 33.57 11.45 57.23
N LYS A 10 33.13 12.47 56.48
CA LYS A 10 33.84 13.33 55.51
C LYS A 10 34.20 12.83 54.08
N LEU A 11 33.42 13.39 53.14
CA LEU A 11 33.82 14.33 52.07
C LEU A 11 35.11 14.05 51.27
N SER A 12 34.94 13.75 49.98
CA SER A 12 35.83 14.28 48.94
C SER A 12 35.05 14.51 47.64
N SER A 13 35.15 15.75 47.14
CA SER A 13 34.58 16.26 45.90
C SER A 13 35.60 16.04 44.78
N HIS A 14 35.22 15.38 43.69
CA HIS A 14 35.89 15.57 42.40
C HIS A 14 34.92 15.41 41.23
N GLN A 15 34.70 16.56 40.58
CA GLN A 15 34.61 16.79 39.13
C GLN A 15 33.40 16.27 38.33
N VAL A 16 32.58 17.27 37.98
CA VAL A 16 31.72 17.38 36.78
C VAL A 16 32.54 17.16 35.50
N VAL A 17 32.06 16.31 34.58
CA VAL A 17 31.85 16.55 33.13
C VAL A 17 30.91 15.45 32.58
N PRO A 18 29.87 15.78 31.77
CA PRO A 18 29.01 14.80 31.11
C PRO A 18 29.63 14.31 29.80
N LEU A 19 29.67 12.99 29.57
CA LEU A 19 29.96 12.43 28.24
C LEU A 19 28.65 12.06 27.54
N PHE A 20 28.33 12.82 26.51
CA PHE A 20 27.48 12.40 25.40
C PHE A 20 28.15 11.25 24.62
N LEU A 21 27.30 10.53 23.89
CA LEU A 21 27.56 9.52 22.86
C LEU A 21 27.68 8.06 23.30
N GLY A 22 26.78 7.23 22.76
CA GLY A 22 26.87 5.78 22.87
C GLY A 22 25.76 4.99 22.17
N ALA A 23 25.40 5.38 20.94
CA ALA A 23 24.77 4.54 19.91
C ALA A 23 23.51 3.74 20.27
N ALA A 24 22.35 4.33 20.00
CA ALA A 24 21.20 3.58 19.50
C ALA A 24 21.52 3.12 18.06
N LEU A 25 21.50 1.81 17.82
CA LEU A 25 21.60 1.17 16.51
C LEU A 25 20.61 -0.02 16.48
N PRO A 26 20.09 -0.38 15.30
CA PRO A 26 18.71 -0.05 14.98
C PRO A 26 17.88 -1.30 14.65
N THR A 27 16.59 -1.20 14.94
CA THR A 27 15.53 -2.06 14.42
C THR A 27 15.41 -1.86 12.90
N ILE A 28 16.17 -2.64 12.13
CA ILE A 28 15.95 -2.84 10.70
C ILE A 28 15.43 -4.26 10.52
N LEU A 29 14.11 -4.42 10.61
CA LEU A 29 13.41 -5.60 10.13
C LEU A 29 12.87 -5.25 8.74
N LEU A 30 13.70 -5.49 7.71
CA LEU A 30 13.33 -5.32 6.31
C LEU A 30 12.33 -6.43 5.94
N PHE A 31 11.09 -6.06 5.66
CA PHE A 31 10.09 -6.97 5.12
C PHE A 31 10.17 -7.00 3.59
N VAL A 32 10.13 -8.23 3.08
CA VAL A 32 10.43 -8.64 1.71
C VAL A 32 9.07 -8.83 0.97
N LEU A 33 8.87 -8.71 -0.36
CA LEU A 33 8.88 -9.80 -1.39
C LEU A 33 8.16 -9.46 -2.70
N ALA A 34 8.75 -9.88 -3.85
CA ALA A 34 8.14 -10.74 -4.89
C ALA A 34 9.13 -11.09 -6.03
N SER A 35 9.22 -12.40 -6.31
CA SER A 35 9.73 -13.09 -7.50
C SER A 35 11.23 -13.40 -7.66
N ASP A 36 11.51 -14.70 -7.46
CA ASP A 36 12.62 -15.51 -7.95
C ASP A 36 12.29 -16.17 -9.31
N ARG A 37 13.38 -16.52 -10.04
CA ARG A 37 13.56 -17.25 -11.32
C ARG A 37 13.71 -16.34 -12.56
N LEU A 38 14.69 -16.51 -13.45
CA LEU A 38 15.68 -17.57 -13.72
C LEU A 38 16.90 -16.95 -14.46
N ASP A 39 18.00 -17.69 -14.46
CA ASP A 39 19.35 -17.34 -14.91
C ASP A 39 19.57 -17.34 -16.45
N GLU A 40 20.73 -16.79 -16.83
CA GLU A 40 21.55 -16.93 -18.05
C GLU A 40 21.46 -15.98 -19.29
N GLN A 41 22.63 -15.36 -19.51
CA GLN A 41 23.27 -14.80 -20.73
C GLN A 41 23.09 -13.32 -21.17
N LEU A 42 24.13 -12.53 -20.85
CA LEU A 42 25.05 -11.71 -21.71
C LEU A 42 24.45 -10.98 -22.95
N SER A 43 24.79 -9.74 -23.34
CA SER A 43 25.92 -8.85 -23.06
C SER A 43 25.75 -7.53 -23.85
N SER A 44 26.26 -6.41 -23.29
CA SER A 44 26.61 -5.12 -23.95
C SER A 44 25.46 -4.35 -24.63
N VAL A 45 25.34 -3.02 -24.51
CA VAL A 45 26.20 -2.02 -25.18
C VAL A 45 26.09 -0.67 -24.47
N SER A 46 27.22 0.03 -24.41
CA SER A 46 27.45 1.39 -23.94
C SER A 46 26.86 2.46 -24.88
N GLY A 47 26.42 3.60 -24.33
CA GLY A 47 25.98 4.75 -25.13
C GLY A 47 25.76 6.01 -24.29
N SER A 48 26.86 6.72 -24.01
CA SER A 48 26.91 8.12 -23.55
C SER A 48 26.12 9.04 -24.47
N TRP A 49 25.36 10.02 -23.93
CA TRP A 49 25.25 11.37 -24.53
C TRP A 49 24.98 12.43 -23.45
N LEU A 50 25.95 13.32 -23.29
CA LEU A 50 25.89 14.64 -22.64
C LEU A 50 25.12 15.63 -23.55
N GLY A 51 24.35 16.54 -22.95
CA GLY A 51 23.62 17.57 -23.69
C GLY A 51 23.16 18.74 -22.81
N ASN A 52 23.97 19.79 -22.86
CA ASN A 52 24.02 21.03 -22.09
C ASN A 52 22.72 21.86 -21.94
N SER A 53 22.68 22.59 -20.82
CA SER A 53 21.69 23.60 -20.39
C SER A 53 21.88 24.98 -21.05
N ASN A 54 20.78 25.74 -21.21
CA ASN A 54 20.76 27.20 -21.04
C ASN A 54 19.33 27.73 -20.85
N GLY A 55 19.17 28.70 -19.94
CA GLY A 55 17.90 29.10 -19.33
C GLY A 55 17.30 30.46 -19.76
N GLY A 56 16.27 30.86 -19.01
CA GLY A 56 15.60 32.17 -19.06
C GLY A 56 14.18 32.13 -18.47
N THR A 57 13.88 33.03 -17.53
CA THR A 57 12.56 33.35 -16.93
C THR A 57 12.50 34.87 -16.72
N PRO A 58 11.35 35.52 -16.38
CA PRO A 58 9.99 34.99 -16.16
C PRO A 58 8.85 35.83 -16.83
N GLY A 59 7.63 35.27 -16.83
CA GLY A 59 6.39 36.02 -17.05
C GLY A 59 5.19 35.24 -16.51
N THR A 60 4.52 35.78 -15.50
CA THR A 60 3.39 35.18 -14.77
C THR A 60 2.11 35.20 -15.60
N ALA A 61 1.63 34.02 -15.98
CA ALA A 61 0.31 33.75 -16.54
C ALA A 61 -0.38 32.68 -15.65
N PRO A 62 -1.73 32.65 -15.58
CA PRO A 62 -2.44 31.68 -14.75
C PRO A 62 -2.04 30.27 -15.16
N ALA A 63 -1.79 29.40 -14.18
CA ALA A 63 -1.23 28.06 -14.39
C ALA A 63 -2.14 27.21 -15.29
N LEU A 64 -1.93 27.27 -16.60
CA LEU A 64 -2.29 26.19 -17.50
C LEU A 64 -1.47 24.98 -17.07
N LEU A 65 -2.14 23.90 -16.68
CA LEU A 65 -1.49 22.59 -16.63
C LEU A 65 -0.77 22.39 -17.97
N PRO A 66 0.53 22.05 -17.99
CA PRO A 66 1.24 21.89 -19.24
C PRO A 66 0.54 20.79 -20.06
N LYS A 67 0.17 21.06 -21.32
CA LYS A 67 -0.48 20.11 -22.27
C LYS A 67 0.06 18.67 -22.19
N ARG A 68 1.36 18.53 -21.89
CA ARG A 68 2.08 17.27 -21.71
C ARG A 68 1.58 16.39 -20.55
N GLU A 69 1.06 16.97 -19.45
CA GLU A 69 0.46 16.19 -18.36
C GLU A 69 -0.94 15.68 -18.72
N GLU A 70 -1.70 16.45 -19.50
CA GLU A 70 -3.03 16.06 -19.96
C GLU A 70 -2.94 14.92 -20.98
N GLU A 71 -1.97 14.96 -21.90
CA GLU A 71 -1.65 13.87 -22.83
C GLU A 71 -1.34 12.54 -22.09
N LYS A 72 -0.68 12.61 -20.94
CA LYS A 72 -0.30 11.43 -20.13
C LYS A 72 -1.48 10.75 -19.45
N PHE A 73 -2.55 11.50 -19.15
CA PHE A 73 -3.73 10.99 -18.44
C PHE A 73 -5.01 11.08 -19.29
N THR A 74 -4.85 10.97 -20.61
CA THR A 74 -5.94 11.07 -21.58
C THR A 74 -7.08 10.12 -21.23
N GLY A 75 -8.32 10.61 -21.20
CA GLY A 75 -9.51 9.80 -20.91
C GLY A 75 -9.79 9.56 -19.43
N LEU A 76 -8.85 9.84 -18.53
CA LEU A 76 -9.04 9.58 -17.10
C LEU A 76 -10.13 10.46 -16.51
N ALA A 77 -10.17 11.75 -16.84
CA ALA A 77 -11.17 12.67 -16.30
C ALA A 77 -12.59 12.24 -16.68
N GLU A 78 -12.82 11.87 -17.95
CA GLU A 78 -14.12 11.37 -18.41
C GLU A 78 -14.49 10.04 -17.72
N LEU A 79 -13.51 9.14 -17.51
CA LEU A 79 -13.75 7.87 -16.83
C LEU A 79 -14.13 8.09 -15.36
N LEU A 80 -13.48 9.01 -14.64
CA LEU A 80 -13.77 9.28 -13.23
C LEU A 80 -15.22 9.75 -13.03
N THR A 81 -15.81 10.49 -13.98
CA THR A 81 -17.23 10.87 -13.90
C THR A 81 -18.20 9.69 -13.92
N LYS A 82 -17.76 8.52 -14.44
CA LYS A 82 -18.56 7.30 -14.54
C LYS A 82 -18.34 6.34 -13.37
N VAL A 83 -17.18 6.40 -12.74
CA VAL A 83 -16.74 5.43 -11.72
C VAL A 83 -16.89 6.00 -10.31
N ALA A 84 -16.79 7.32 -10.11
CA ALA A 84 -16.89 7.89 -8.77
C ALA A 84 -18.26 7.61 -8.11
N THR A 85 -18.23 7.40 -6.80
CA THR A 85 -19.43 7.41 -5.95
C THR A 85 -20.02 8.83 -5.85
N ASP A 86 -21.21 8.94 -5.27
CA ASP A 86 -21.89 10.23 -5.06
C ASP A 86 -21.04 11.24 -4.25
N ASP A 87 -20.21 10.76 -3.32
CA ASP A 87 -19.27 11.58 -2.53
C ASP A 87 -17.92 11.81 -3.23
N GLY A 88 -17.80 11.42 -4.51
CA GLY A 88 -16.60 11.65 -5.31
C GLY A 88 -15.45 10.68 -5.02
N THR A 89 -15.73 9.52 -4.43
CA THR A 89 -14.72 8.50 -4.10
C THR A 89 -14.57 7.47 -5.21
N VAL A 90 -13.33 7.13 -5.55
CA VAL A 90 -12.98 6.08 -6.54
C VAL A 90 -12.16 4.99 -5.86
N ILE A 91 -12.55 3.72 -6.00
CA ILE A 91 -11.73 2.59 -5.58
C ILE A 91 -10.73 2.31 -6.71
N ILE A 92 -9.44 2.24 -6.41
CA ILE A 92 -8.38 2.06 -7.40
C ILE A 92 -7.60 0.79 -7.05
N THR A 93 -7.38 -0.06 -8.05
CA THR A 93 -6.39 -1.13 -7.99
C THR A 93 -5.51 -1.10 -9.23
N SER A 94 -4.37 -1.78 -9.19
CA SER A 94 -3.45 -1.89 -10.32
C SER A 94 -3.07 -3.33 -10.60
N VAL A 95 -3.03 -3.70 -11.87
CA VAL A 95 -2.67 -5.05 -12.32
C VAL A 95 -1.68 -5.00 -13.48
N ASN A 96 -0.74 -5.95 -13.47
CA ASN A 96 0.04 -6.33 -14.64
C ASN A 96 -0.54 -7.60 -15.28
N GLU A 97 0.03 -8.01 -16.41
CA GLU A 97 -0.41 -9.18 -17.16
C GLU A 97 -0.57 -10.41 -16.26
N ALA A 98 0.46 -10.76 -15.48
CA ALA A 98 0.47 -11.95 -14.64
C ALA A 98 -0.63 -11.97 -13.56
N TRP A 99 -0.99 -10.80 -13.01
CA TRP A 99 -2.04 -10.67 -12.00
C TRP A 99 -3.45 -10.62 -12.61
N ALA A 100 -3.55 -10.17 -13.87
CA ALA A 100 -4.80 -10.06 -14.60
C ALA A 100 -5.20 -11.36 -15.33
N ARG A 101 -4.26 -12.29 -15.57
CA ARG A 101 -4.53 -13.58 -16.24
C ARG A 101 -5.73 -14.33 -15.60
N PRO A 102 -6.51 -15.07 -16.40
CA PRO A 102 -7.56 -15.94 -15.88
C PRO A 102 -7.05 -16.88 -14.78
N GLY A 103 -7.80 -16.96 -13.69
CA GLY A 103 -7.48 -17.70 -12.48
C GLY A 103 -6.49 -17.00 -11.55
N SER A 104 -5.95 -15.83 -11.89
CA SER A 104 -4.96 -15.12 -11.06
C SER A 104 -5.62 -14.21 -10.01
N LEU A 105 -4.87 -13.25 -9.47
CA LEU A 105 -5.30 -12.38 -8.37
C LEU A 105 -6.51 -11.51 -8.74
N LEU A 106 -6.61 -11.02 -9.98
CA LEU A 106 -7.74 -10.19 -10.39
C LEU A 106 -9.08 -10.93 -10.25
N ASP A 107 -9.14 -12.21 -10.62
CA ASP A 107 -10.34 -13.02 -10.45
C ASP A 107 -10.74 -13.15 -8.98
N LEU A 108 -9.77 -13.33 -8.08
CA LEU A 108 -10.00 -13.42 -6.64
C LEU A 108 -10.46 -12.10 -6.05
N PHE A 109 -9.83 -10.99 -6.46
CA PHE A 109 -10.21 -9.64 -6.09
C PHE A 109 -11.68 -9.37 -6.45
N LEU A 110 -12.05 -9.56 -7.72
CA LEU A 110 -13.42 -9.36 -8.21
C LEU A 110 -14.41 -10.33 -7.54
N ALA A 111 -14.03 -11.60 -7.34
CA ALA A 111 -14.84 -12.57 -6.62
C ALA A 111 -15.05 -12.17 -5.15
N GLY A 112 -14.08 -11.52 -4.51
CA GLY A 112 -14.20 -10.95 -3.17
C GLY A 112 -15.38 -10.00 -3.09
N PHE A 113 -15.42 -8.97 -3.96
CA PHE A 113 -16.56 -8.05 -4.00
C PHE A 113 -17.90 -8.75 -4.27
N LYS A 114 -17.95 -9.63 -5.27
CA LYS A 114 -19.19 -10.35 -5.66
C LYS A 114 -19.75 -11.20 -4.53
N ASN A 115 -18.88 -11.84 -3.73
CA ASN A 115 -19.25 -12.71 -2.63
C ASN A 115 -19.20 -12.02 -1.25
N GLY A 116 -18.79 -10.75 -1.21
CA GLY A 116 -18.74 -9.95 0.00
C GLY A 116 -20.14 -9.55 0.48
N LYS A 117 -20.28 -9.32 1.79
CA LYS A 117 -21.59 -9.01 2.38
C LYS A 117 -22.04 -7.60 2.01
N GLY A 118 -22.91 -7.50 0.99
CA GLY A 118 -23.56 -6.26 0.58
C GLY A 118 -22.61 -5.25 -0.07
N ILE A 119 -21.54 -5.71 -0.71
CA ILE A 119 -20.51 -4.85 -1.32
C ILE A 119 -20.30 -5.06 -2.83
N ALA A 120 -21.06 -5.96 -3.46
CA ALA A 120 -20.91 -6.21 -4.90
C ALA A 120 -21.07 -4.93 -5.75
N HIS A 121 -21.94 -4.00 -5.33
CA HIS A 121 -22.15 -2.71 -5.99
C HIS A 121 -20.91 -1.82 -6.00
N LEU A 122 -19.95 -2.01 -5.08
CA LEU A 122 -18.72 -1.23 -5.06
C LEU A 122 -17.84 -1.49 -6.30
N LEU A 123 -18.04 -2.61 -7.02
CA LEU A 123 -17.36 -2.84 -8.30
C LEU A 123 -17.69 -1.78 -9.35
N ASN A 124 -18.90 -1.20 -9.32
CA ASN A 124 -19.24 -0.09 -10.20
C ASN A 124 -18.37 1.14 -9.94
N HIS A 125 -17.74 1.20 -8.77
CA HIS A 125 -16.88 2.29 -8.33
C HIS A 125 -15.40 1.91 -8.27
N THR A 126 -15.04 0.78 -8.88
CA THR A 126 -13.67 0.29 -8.93
C THR A 126 -13.05 0.57 -10.30
N LEU A 127 -11.98 1.35 -10.32
CA LEU A 127 -11.10 1.57 -11.46
C LEU A 127 -9.91 0.60 -11.39
N ILE A 128 -9.74 -0.22 -12.43
CA ILE A 128 -8.60 -1.12 -12.56
C ILE A 128 -7.57 -0.49 -13.50
N VAL A 129 -6.41 -0.14 -12.96
CA VAL A 129 -5.30 0.42 -13.72
C VAL A 129 -4.43 -0.73 -14.25
N ALA A 130 -4.48 -0.95 -15.55
CA ALA A 130 -3.61 -1.89 -16.25
C ALA A 130 -2.26 -1.19 -16.56
N VAL A 131 -1.15 -1.79 -16.14
CA VAL A 131 0.19 -1.20 -16.37
C VAL A 131 0.83 -1.62 -17.70
N ASP A 132 0.19 -2.55 -18.40
CA ASP A 132 0.58 -3.08 -19.70
C ASP A 132 -0.67 -3.47 -20.51
N ARG A 133 -0.51 -3.67 -21.83
CA ARG A 133 -1.63 -3.91 -22.74
C ARG A 133 -2.29 -5.28 -22.57
N ASP A 134 -1.54 -6.29 -22.15
CA ASP A 134 -2.07 -7.63 -21.94
C ASP A 134 -2.93 -7.65 -20.67
N ALA A 135 -2.51 -6.93 -19.62
CA ALA A 135 -3.31 -6.68 -18.43
C ALA A 135 -4.61 -5.94 -18.76
N LEU A 136 -4.55 -4.95 -19.66
CA LEU A 136 -5.74 -4.22 -20.12
C LEU A 136 -6.71 -5.16 -20.82
N ALA A 137 -6.23 -5.95 -21.79
CA ALA A 137 -7.05 -6.92 -22.52
C ALA A 137 -7.72 -7.93 -21.59
N HIS A 138 -6.99 -8.43 -20.58
CA HIS A 138 -7.57 -9.30 -19.55
C HIS A 138 -8.62 -8.58 -18.70
N CYS A 139 -8.35 -7.34 -18.28
CA CYS A 139 -9.26 -6.54 -17.48
C CYS A 139 -10.60 -6.29 -18.21
N GLU A 140 -10.54 -5.86 -19.47
CA GLU A 140 -11.73 -5.48 -20.25
C GLU A 140 -12.70 -6.65 -20.48
N VAL A 141 -12.21 -7.89 -20.40
CA VAL A 141 -13.06 -9.10 -20.47
C VAL A 141 -13.90 -9.28 -19.20
N VAL A 142 -13.40 -8.86 -18.03
CA VAL A 142 -13.99 -9.18 -16.73
C VAL A 142 -14.54 -7.97 -15.98
N HIS A 143 -14.25 -6.75 -16.44
CA HIS A 143 -14.59 -5.51 -15.74
C HIS A 143 -14.78 -4.32 -16.70
N PRO A 144 -15.80 -3.45 -16.51
CA PRO A 144 -16.09 -2.35 -17.44
C PRO A 144 -15.24 -1.09 -17.25
N HIS A 145 -14.48 -0.97 -16.15
CA HIS A 145 -13.73 0.25 -15.81
C HIS A 145 -12.24 -0.03 -15.72
N CYS A 146 -11.64 -0.28 -16.88
CA CYS A 146 -10.22 -0.52 -17.06
C CYS A 146 -9.54 0.72 -17.65
N TYR A 147 -8.32 1.01 -17.20
CA TYR A 147 -7.55 2.17 -17.67
C TYR A 147 -6.08 1.80 -17.86
N LEU A 148 -5.55 2.06 -19.05
CA LEU A 148 -4.15 1.82 -19.35
C LEU A 148 -3.28 2.96 -18.82
N TYR A 149 -2.33 2.61 -17.96
CA TYR A 149 -1.25 3.50 -17.54
C TYR A 149 0.09 2.80 -17.83
N GLU A 150 0.48 2.84 -19.10
CA GLU A 150 1.65 2.11 -19.60
C GLU A 150 2.94 2.65 -18.96
N VAL A 151 3.68 1.75 -18.30
CA VAL A 151 4.98 2.06 -17.70
C VAL A 151 6.06 1.59 -18.67
N SER A 152 6.74 2.54 -19.33
CA SER A 152 7.70 2.28 -20.41
C SER A 152 9.10 1.87 -19.92
N SER A 153 9.22 1.31 -18.71
CA SER A 153 10.49 0.69 -18.28
C SER A 153 10.61 -0.70 -18.91
N ALA A 154 11.75 -0.98 -19.55
CA ALA A 154 11.98 -2.27 -20.20
C ALA A 154 11.73 -3.43 -19.19
N ASN A 155 10.88 -4.40 -19.57
CA ASN A 155 10.47 -5.61 -18.82
C ASN A 155 9.29 -5.51 -17.83
N VAL A 156 8.27 -4.68 -18.08
CA VAL A 156 7.02 -4.69 -17.27
C VAL A 156 6.14 -5.94 -17.52
N SER A 157 6.31 -6.65 -18.64
CA SER A 157 5.50 -7.82 -19.07
C SER A 157 5.88 -9.16 -18.40
N SER A 158 6.84 -9.17 -17.47
CA SER A 158 7.24 -10.38 -16.75
C SER A 158 7.15 -10.15 -15.23
N ALA A 159 7.07 -11.22 -14.44
CA ALA A 159 7.08 -11.15 -12.98
C ALA A 159 8.39 -10.51 -12.51
N ASN A 160 8.41 -9.18 -12.40
CA ASN A 160 9.61 -8.41 -12.13
C ASN A 160 10.28 -8.86 -10.83
N ARG A 161 11.61 -8.98 -10.85
CA ARG A 161 12.41 -9.28 -9.66
C ARG A 161 12.23 -8.15 -8.65
N PHE A 162 11.91 -8.50 -7.40
CA PHE A 162 11.78 -7.58 -6.29
C PHE A 162 12.95 -6.59 -6.22
N MET A 163 12.66 -5.31 -6.02
CA MET A 163 13.66 -4.22 -5.88
C MET A 163 14.52 -3.95 -7.12
N SER A 164 14.23 -4.60 -8.25
CA SER A 164 14.80 -4.18 -9.54
C SER A 164 14.37 -2.75 -9.88
N LYS A 165 15.14 -2.08 -10.74
CA LYS A 165 14.79 -0.76 -11.25
C LYS A 165 13.39 -0.74 -11.89
N SER A 166 13.02 -1.79 -12.64
CA SER A 166 11.68 -1.94 -13.24
C SER A 166 10.58 -2.13 -12.19
N TYR A 167 10.82 -2.92 -11.13
CA TYR A 167 9.90 -3.04 -10.00
C TYR A 167 9.68 -1.69 -9.29
N LEU A 168 10.74 -0.93 -9.03
CA LEU A 168 10.62 0.38 -8.41
C LEU A 168 9.86 1.35 -9.33
N GLU A 169 10.09 1.33 -10.64
CA GLU A 169 9.28 2.14 -11.56
C GLU A 169 7.79 1.75 -11.52
N LEU A 170 7.46 0.46 -11.41
CA LEU A 170 6.07 -0.01 -11.30
C LEU A 170 5.41 0.39 -9.98
N VAL A 171 6.11 0.24 -8.86
CA VAL A 171 5.60 0.64 -7.56
C VAL A 171 5.38 2.15 -7.50
N TRP A 172 6.30 2.94 -8.05
CA TRP A 172 6.12 4.39 -8.10
C TRP A 172 5.12 4.85 -9.16
N ALA A 173 4.88 4.05 -10.20
CA ALA A 173 3.76 4.23 -11.12
C ALA A 173 2.40 4.08 -10.41
N LYS A 174 2.32 3.27 -9.33
CA LYS A 174 1.10 3.15 -8.51
C LYS A 174 0.63 4.48 -7.92
N LEU A 175 1.52 5.47 -7.73
CA LEU A 175 1.15 6.79 -7.24
C LEU A 175 0.76 7.78 -8.35
N GLY A 176 1.03 7.44 -9.62
CA GLY A 176 0.79 8.33 -10.76
C GLY A 176 -0.68 8.64 -10.99
N VAL A 177 -1.50 7.59 -11.15
CA VAL A 177 -2.95 7.73 -11.36
C VAL A 177 -3.63 8.29 -10.10
N PRO A 178 -3.38 7.78 -8.87
CA PRO A 178 -3.98 8.36 -7.66
C PRO A 178 -3.64 9.84 -7.43
N GLU A 179 -2.43 10.29 -7.78
CA GLU A 179 -2.12 11.73 -7.72
C GLU A 179 -3.03 12.52 -8.65
N ARG A 180 -3.17 12.08 -9.90
CA ARG A 180 -4.01 12.76 -10.88
C ARG A 180 -5.48 12.76 -10.46
N VAL A 181 -5.96 11.67 -9.86
CA VAL A 181 -7.31 11.57 -9.28
C VAL A 181 -7.55 12.63 -8.21
N LEU A 182 -6.60 12.83 -7.28
CA LEU A 182 -6.71 13.91 -6.28
C LEU A 182 -6.68 15.29 -6.92
N GLN A 183 -5.78 15.52 -7.89
CA GLN A 183 -5.68 16.80 -8.61
C GLN A 183 -6.97 17.15 -9.37
N LEU A 184 -7.72 16.13 -9.81
CA LEU A 184 -9.02 16.28 -10.46
C LEU A 184 -10.19 16.42 -9.45
N GLY A 185 -9.90 16.43 -8.14
CA GLY A 185 -10.90 16.69 -7.10
C GLY A 185 -11.58 15.45 -6.52
N TYR A 186 -11.16 14.24 -6.89
CA TYR A 186 -11.78 12.98 -6.44
C TYR A 186 -11.03 12.39 -5.24
N ASN A 187 -11.76 11.88 -4.25
CA ASN A 187 -11.18 11.03 -3.21
C ASN A 187 -10.82 9.67 -3.82
N TYR A 188 -9.93 8.93 -3.18
CA TYR A 188 -9.72 7.54 -3.58
C TYR A 188 -9.47 6.60 -2.43
N LEU A 189 -9.79 5.33 -2.65
CA LEU A 189 -9.33 4.20 -1.87
C LEU A 189 -8.46 3.33 -2.77
N PHE A 190 -7.17 3.26 -2.49
CA PHE A 190 -6.27 2.34 -3.16
C PHE A 190 -6.30 0.98 -2.45
N THR A 191 -6.34 -0.08 -3.25
CA THR A 191 -6.27 -1.48 -2.79
C THR A 191 -5.39 -2.28 -3.74
N ASP A 192 -4.41 -2.99 -3.22
CA ASP A 192 -3.68 -4.00 -3.98
C ASP A 192 -4.64 -5.12 -4.39
N VAL A 193 -4.33 -5.77 -5.51
CA VAL A 193 -5.19 -6.80 -6.12
C VAL A 193 -5.19 -8.13 -5.33
N ASP A 194 -4.22 -8.33 -4.44
CA ASP A 194 -4.14 -9.50 -3.54
C ASP A 194 -4.85 -9.26 -2.19
N ILE A 195 -5.80 -8.32 -2.17
CA ILE A 195 -6.70 -8.09 -1.04
C ILE A 195 -8.07 -8.69 -1.35
N LEU A 196 -8.52 -9.61 -0.50
CA LEU A 196 -9.91 -10.08 -0.53
C LEU A 196 -10.81 -9.11 0.19
N TRP A 197 -11.84 -8.63 -0.50
CA TRP A 197 -12.89 -7.78 0.05
C TRP A 197 -14.05 -8.63 0.57
N LEU A 198 -14.45 -8.42 1.83
CA LEU A 198 -15.41 -9.27 2.55
C LEU A 198 -16.61 -8.46 3.07
N ARG A 199 -16.39 -7.22 3.50
CA ARG A 199 -17.42 -6.27 3.96
C ARG A 199 -17.08 -4.85 3.51
N ASN A 200 -18.00 -3.91 3.76
CA ASN A 200 -17.80 -2.51 3.41
C ASN A 200 -16.77 -1.85 4.36
N PRO A 201 -15.56 -1.51 3.90
CA PRO A 201 -14.53 -0.92 4.74
C PRO A 201 -14.79 0.56 5.07
N PHE A 202 -15.55 1.28 4.24
CA PHE A 202 -15.81 2.71 4.42
C PHE A 202 -16.52 3.02 5.74
N ARG A 203 -17.23 2.04 6.33
CA ARG A 203 -17.84 2.16 7.66
C ARG A 203 -16.82 2.22 8.81
N HIS A 204 -15.57 1.88 8.52
CA HIS A 204 -14.47 1.81 9.49
C HIS A 204 -13.33 2.78 9.13
N ILE A 205 -13.51 3.59 8.10
CA ILE A 205 -12.56 4.64 7.70
C ILE A 205 -13.05 5.97 8.29
N ASN A 206 -12.18 6.61 9.08
CA ASN A 206 -12.53 7.87 9.74
C ASN A 206 -12.55 9.04 8.74
N LEU A 207 -13.70 9.72 8.60
CA LEU A 207 -13.90 10.83 7.66
C LEU A 207 -13.06 12.09 8.00
N TYR A 208 -12.52 12.19 9.21
CA TYR A 208 -11.64 13.29 9.61
C TYR A 208 -10.17 13.08 9.23
N ALA A 209 -9.79 11.86 8.84
CA ALA A 209 -8.43 11.55 8.40
C ALA A 209 -8.17 12.19 7.02
N ASP A 210 -6.97 12.72 6.82
CA ASP A 210 -6.50 13.10 5.49
C ASP A 210 -6.06 11.85 4.72
N MET A 211 -5.45 10.89 5.43
CA MET A 211 -5.09 9.57 4.93
C MET A 211 -5.39 8.51 5.99
N ALA A 212 -6.22 7.52 5.64
CA ALA A 212 -6.43 6.33 6.44
C ALA A 212 -5.70 5.15 5.78
N ILE A 213 -4.78 4.50 6.48
CA ILE A 213 -3.83 3.53 5.90
C ILE A 213 -3.77 2.25 6.72
N SER A 214 -3.71 1.10 6.05
CA SER A 214 -3.50 -0.19 6.71
C SER A 214 -2.13 -0.28 7.40
N THR A 215 -1.94 -1.28 8.25
CA THR A 215 -0.64 -1.59 8.88
C THR A 215 -0.45 -3.10 8.93
N ASP A 216 0.79 -3.55 8.86
CA ASP A 216 1.15 -4.96 9.02
C ASP A 216 1.18 -5.41 10.49
N GLY A 217 1.19 -4.45 11.41
CA GLY A 217 1.12 -4.65 12.85
C GLY A 217 0.48 -3.44 13.52
N PHE A 218 -0.71 -3.63 14.08
CA PHE A 218 -1.44 -2.57 14.78
C PHE A 218 -1.04 -2.51 16.25
N GLU A 219 -0.59 -1.33 16.70
CA GLU A 219 -0.08 -1.11 18.06
C GLU A 219 -1.16 -0.64 19.05
N GLY A 220 -2.44 -0.67 18.66
CA GLY A 220 -3.59 -0.37 19.52
C GLY A 220 -4.03 1.11 19.53
N ASN A 221 -3.20 2.03 19.05
CA ASN A 221 -3.56 3.43 18.85
C ASN A 221 -3.58 3.79 17.35
N ALA A 222 -4.76 4.10 16.82
CA ALA A 222 -4.95 4.42 15.41
C ALA A 222 -4.33 5.74 14.96
N GLU A 223 -3.99 6.66 15.87
CA GLU A 223 -3.38 7.94 15.50
C GLU A 223 -1.87 7.98 15.77
N ALA A 224 -1.32 6.91 16.37
CA ALA A 224 0.10 6.83 16.66
C ALA A 224 0.91 6.64 15.38
N LEU A 225 1.75 7.62 15.06
CA LEU A 225 2.69 7.56 13.92
C LEU A 225 3.75 6.47 14.07
N THR A 226 3.84 5.78 15.21
CA THR A 226 4.70 4.60 15.40
C THR A 226 4.23 3.40 14.57
N ASN A 227 2.92 3.29 14.26
CA ASN A 227 2.42 2.25 13.37
C ASN A 227 3.08 2.34 12.00
N VAL A 228 3.58 1.22 11.48
CA VAL A 228 4.17 1.15 10.13
C VAL A 228 3.06 1.08 9.10
N GLY A 229 2.86 2.17 8.35
CA GLY A 229 1.81 2.23 7.32
C GLY A 229 2.10 1.27 6.18
N ASN A 230 1.07 0.58 5.71
CA ASN A 230 1.09 -0.34 4.59
C ASN A 230 0.32 0.24 3.40
N THR A 231 0.99 0.43 2.26
CA THR A 231 0.43 1.09 1.08
C THR A 231 -0.32 0.15 0.14
N GLY A 232 -0.60 -1.08 0.57
CA GLY A 232 -1.52 -1.97 -0.15
C GLY A 232 -2.98 -1.66 0.11
N PHE A 233 -3.34 -0.95 1.18
CA PHE A 233 -4.71 -0.49 1.40
C PHE A 233 -4.75 0.86 2.11
N TYR A 234 -5.25 1.90 1.43
CA TYR A 234 -5.37 3.22 2.01
C TYR A 234 -6.39 4.11 1.31
N TYR A 235 -7.03 4.98 2.08
CA TYR A 235 -7.97 6.00 1.60
C TYR A 235 -7.35 7.38 1.76
N VAL A 236 -7.54 8.25 0.76
CA VAL A 236 -7.09 9.65 0.77
C VAL A 236 -8.23 10.54 0.30
N ARG A 237 -8.53 11.58 1.09
CA ARG A 237 -9.52 12.59 0.73
C ARG A 237 -8.91 13.64 -0.21
N SER A 238 -9.63 14.10 -1.22
CA SER A 238 -9.16 15.18 -2.08
C SER A 238 -9.23 16.53 -1.39
N THR A 239 -8.07 17.12 -1.17
CA THR A 239 -7.89 18.46 -0.62
C THR A 239 -6.58 19.04 -1.14
N ASN A 240 -6.39 20.36 -1.09
CA ASN A 240 -5.12 20.97 -1.47
C ASN A 240 -3.93 20.40 -0.66
N ARG A 241 -4.14 20.08 0.63
CA ARG A 241 -3.09 19.50 1.49
C ARG A 241 -2.70 18.08 1.07
N THR A 242 -3.65 17.24 0.68
CA THR A 242 -3.38 15.84 0.30
C THR A 242 -2.82 15.74 -1.12
N VAL A 243 -3.20 16.65 -2.01
CA VAL A 243 -2.51 16.82 -3.31
C VAL A 243 -1.04 17.16 -3.09
N GLU A 244 -0.75 18.13 -2.22
CA GLU A 244 0.62 18.51 -1.91
C GLU A 244 1.40 17.41 -1.17
N MET A 245 0.73 16.68 -0.27
CA MET A 245 1.29 15.50 0.40
C MET A 245 1.78 14.46 -0.62
N LEU A 246 0.94 14.08 -1.61
CA LEU A 246 1.32 13.09 -2.61
C LEU A 246 2.46 13.57 -3.51
N LYS A 247 2.47 14.87 -3.87
CA LYS A 247 3.59 15.49 -4.60
C LYS A 247 4.90 15.40 -3.83
N ARG A 248 4.90 15.74 -2.54
CA ARG A 248 6.09 15.64 -1.68
C ARG A 248 6.56 14.20 -1.54
N TRP A 249 5.63 13.27 -1.30
CA TRP A 249 5.94 11.84 -1.20
C TRP A 249 6.61 11.31 -2.47
N ARG A 250 6.13 11.68 -3.66
CA ARG A 250 6.79 11.32 -4.92
C ARG A 250 8.14 12.02 -5.13
N ALA A 251 8.23 13.30 -4.81
CA ALA A 251 9.46 14.07 -5.00
C ALA A 251 10.64 13.54 -4.16
N VAL A 252 10.36 13.08 -2.93
CA VAL A 252 11.40 12.56 -2.04
C VAL A 252 11.92 11.18 -2.45
N ARG A 253 11.29 10.47 -3.40
CA ARG A 253 11.79 9.19 -3.96
C ARG A 253 13.28 9.26 -4.32
N SER A 254 13.71 10.39 -4.89
CA SER A 254 15.10 10.62 -5.30
C SER A 254 16.12 10.50 -4.16
N ARG A 255 15.69 10.75 -2.91
CA ARG A 255 16.52 10.60 -1.69
C ARG A 255 16.61 9.14 -1.22
N PHE A 256 15.74 8.27 -1.72
CA PHE A 256 15.62 6.87 -1.31
C PHE A 256 15.60 5.95 -2.55
N PRO A 257 16.68 5.90 -3.35
CA PRO A 257 16.70 5.25 -4.65
C PRO A 257 16.44 3.73 -4.60
N SER A 258 16.66 3.11 -3.43
CA SER A 258 16.44 1.69 -3.18
C SER A 258 15.29 1.43 -2.20
N THR A 259 14.32 2.35 -2.09
CA THR A 259 13.16 2.17 -1.19
C THR A 259 11.87 2.29 -2.00
N HIS A 260 10.92 1.41 -1.69
CA HIS A 260 9.59 1.47 -2.29
C HIS A 260 8.72 2.56 -1.62
N ASP A 261 7.57 2.84 -2.22
CA ASP A 261 6.60 3.85 -1.80
C ASP A 261 6.29 3.82 -0.30
N GLN A 262 5.88 2.67 0.26
CA GLN A 262 5.54 2.52 1.69
C GLN A 262 6.73 2.79 2.60
N GLY A 263 7.93 2.31 2.26
CA GLY A 263 9.12 2.60 3.05
C GLY A 263 9.37 4.10 3.10
N VAL A 264 9.31 4.77 1.96
CA VAL A 264 9.49 6.24 1.88
C VAL A 264 8.39 6.98 2.64
N LEU A 265 7.12 6.56 2.57
CA LEU A 265 6.04 7.18 3.34
C LEU A 265 6.34 7.11 4.84
N ASN A 266 6.79 5.95 5.31
CA ASN A 266 7.11 5.75 6.72
C ASN A 266 8.27 6.62 7.21
N GLU A 267 9.25 6.91 6.35
CA GLU A 267 10.33 7.86 6.65
C GLU A 267 9.84 9.31 6.80
N ILE A 268 8.87 9.73 5.99
CA ILE A 268 8.45 11.15 5.92
C ILE A 268 7.14 11.46 6.65
N LYS A 269 6.32 10.48 7.05
CA LYS A 269 4.98 10.72 7.61
C LYS A 269 4.99 11.61 8.85
N ALA A 270 6.04 11.53 9.68
CA ALA A 270 6.19 12.39 10.85
C ALA A 270 6.43 13.85 10.46
N GLU A 271 7.24 14.09 9.42
CA GLU A 271 7.43 15.42 8.83
C GLU A 271 6.13 15.95 8.21
N LEU A 272 5.40 15.11 7.47
CA LEU A 272 4.11 15.48 6.88
C LEU A 272 3.04 15.83 7.92
N ALA A 273 3.05 15.15 9.08
CA ALA A 273 2.12 15.37 10.16
C ALA A 273 2.48 16.58 11.04
N ALA A 274 3.77 16.81 11.32
CA ALA A 274 4.23 17.92 12.16
C ALA A 274 4.50 19.22 11.40
N GLY A 275 4.69 19.14 10.09
CA GLY A 275 5.01 20.27 9.21
C GLY A 275 3.80 21.16 8.89
N ASP A 276 3.96 21.97 7.85
CA ASP A 276 2.95 22.93 7.37
C ASP A 276 1.67 22.26 6.86
N LEU A 277 1.76 21.05 6.31
CA LEU A 277 0.59 20.32 5.81
C LEU A 277 -0.31 19.78 6.92
N GLN A 278 0.26 19.48 8.10
CA GLN A 278 -0.43 18.92 9.26
C GLN A 278 -1.34 17.74 8.88
N ILE A 279 -0.78 16.78 8.13
CA ILE A 279 -1.51 15.63 7.62
C ILE A 279 -1.98 14.76 8.79
N LYS A 280 -3.28 14.47 8.81
CA LYS A 280 -3.88 13.55 9.78
C LYS A 280 -3.89 12.13 9.25
N PHE A 281 -2.96 11.32 9.77
CA PHE A 281 -2.90 9.88 9.51
C PHE A 281 -3.80 9.12 10.50
N VAL A 282 -4.53 8.13 9.99
CA VAL A 282 -5.23 7.13 10.80
C VAL A 282 -4.81 5.74 10.32
N PHE A 283 -4.29 4.92 11.23
CA PHE A 283 -3.88 3.55 10.97
C PHE A 283 -5.02 2.59 11.26
N LEU A 284 -5.27 1.70 10.31
CA LEU A 284 -6.43 0.81 10.33
C LEU A 284 -6.13 -0.46 11.13
N ASP A 285 -6.99 -0.78 12.09
CA ASP A 285 -6.86 -1.94 12.99
C ASP A 285 -6.89 -3.26 12.19
N THR A 286 -5.89 -4.11 12.40
CA THR A 286 -5.74 -5.40 11.71
C THR A 286 -6.82 -6.41 12.05
N VAL A 287 -7.59 -6.22 13.13
CA VAL A 287 -8.79 -7.02 13.43
C VAL A 287 -9.90 -6.78 12.40
N ILE A 288 -9.95 -5.57 11.83
CA ILE A 288 -10.94 -5.18 10.81
C ILE A 288 -10.32 -5.26 9.41
N PHE A 289 -9.08 -4.82 9.26
CA PHE A 289 -8.33 -4.81 8.01
C PHE A 289 -7.23 -5.87 8.08
N GLY A 290 -7.67 -7.14 7.97
CA GLY A 290 -6.83 -8.30 8.19
C GLY A 290 -5.70 -8.44 7.18
N GLY A 291 -4.65 -9.14 7.58
CA GLY A 291 -3.56 -9.50 6.69
C GLY A 291 -2.78 -10.70 7.20
N PHE A 292 -1.90 -11.23 6.36
CA PHE A 292 -1.12 -12.41 6.70
C PHE A 292 0.03 -12.13 7.68
N CYS A 293 0.41 -10.86 7.88
CA CYS A 293 1.46 -10.46 8.83
C CYS A 293 0.99 -10.57 10.29
N GLN A 294 -0.11 -9.89 10.62
CA GLN A 294 -0.79 -10.02 11.91
C GLN A 294 -2.13 -10.75 11.70
N PHE A 295 -2.05 -12.07 11.63
CA PHE A 295 -3.19 -12.91 11.26
C PHE A 295 -4.14 -13.16 12.44
N HIS A 296 -5.38 -12.71 12.31
CA HIS A 296 -6.47 -12.97 13.26
C HIS A 296 -7.37 -14.11 12.76
N GLY A 297 -7.81 -14.98 13.67
CA GLY A 297 -8.60 -16.17 13.30
C GLY A 297 -10.09 -15.89 13.16
N GLU A 298 -10.55 -14.81 13.75
CA GLU A 298 -11.95 -14.38 13.82
C GLU A 298 -12.43 -13.83 12.47
N MET A 299 -13.66 -14.19 12.08
CA MET A 299 -14.23 -13.86 10.76
C MET A 299 -15.36 -12.83 10.82
N ASP A 300 -15.82 -12.48 12.02
CA ASP A 300 -17.06 -11.72 12.22
C ASP A 300 -16.91 -10.24 11.86
N LYS A 301 -15.76 -9.64 12.17
CA LYS A 301 -15.48 -8.20 12.02
C LYS A 301 -14.71 -7.83 10.75
N VAL A 302 -13.93 -8.75 10.20
CA VAL A 302 -13.01 -8.46 9.11
C VAL A 302 -13.71 -7.95 7.85
N CYS A 303 -13.21 -6.84 7.32
CA CYS A 303 -13.65 -6.20 6.09
C CYS A 303 -12.80 -6.58 4.90
N THR A 304 -11.48 -6.70 5.10
CA THR A 304 -10.52 -7.06 4.06
C THR A 304 -9.48 -8.04 4.58
N MET A 305 -8.87 -8.82 3.68
CA MET A 305 -7.75 -9.70 4.00
C MET A 305 -6.63 -9.56 2.98
N HIS A 306 -5.46 -9.07 3.41
CA HIS A 306 -4.32 -8.79 2.55
C HIS A 306 -3.25 -9.91 2.61
N ALA A 307 -2.86 -10.45 1.46
CA ALA A 307 -1.80 -11.45 1.33
C ALA A 307 -0.38 -10.85 1.24
N ILE A 308 -0.09 -9.79 1.98
CA ILE A 308 1.18 -9.05 1.89
C ILE A 308 2.39 -9.84 2.39
N CYS A 309 2.30 -10.46 3.57
CA CYS A 309 3.35 -11.36 4.09
C CYS A 309 3.31 -12.73 3.38
N CYS A 310 3.59 -12.72 2.08
CA CYS A 310 3.58 -13.91 1.23
C CYS A 310 4.50 -13.74 0.01
N ILE A 311 5.41 -14.71 -0.21
CA ILE A 311 6.23 -14.77 -1.43
C ILE A 311 5.48 -15.49 -2.53
N GLY A 312 5.46 -14.86 -3.70
CA GLY A 312 5.20 -15.56 -4.95
C GLY A 312 3.72 -15.69 -5.26
N LEU A 313 3.40 -15.46 -6.53
CA LEU A 313 2.04 -15.40 -7.04
C LEU A 313 1.24 -16.68 -6.72
N GLU A 314 1.83 -17.85 -6.97
CA GLU A 314 1.15 -19.13 -6.72
C GLU A 314 0.79 -19.37 -5.25
N ASN A 315 1.63 -18.92 -4.31
CA ASN A 315 1.32 -19.03 -2.89
C ASN A 315 0.20 -18.08 -2.50
N LYS A 316 0.24 -16.82 -2.98
CA LYS A 316 -0.83 -15.83 -2.76
C LYS A 316 -2.16 -16.35 -3.29
N VAL A 317 -2.20 -16.78 -4.56
CA VAL A 317 -3.41 -17.30 -5.21
C VAL A 317 -3.95 -18.53 -4.47
N HIS A 318 -3.08 -19.46 -4.05
CA HIS A 318 -3.50 -20.67 -3.31
C HIS A 318 -4.15 -20.32 -1.97
N ASP A 319 -3.47 -19.55 -1.12
CA ASP A 319 -3.98 -19.27 0.23
C ASP A 319 -5.19 -18.33 0.17
N LEU A 320 -5.23 -17.35 -0.74
CA LEU A 320 -6.42 -16.51 -0.94
C LEU A 320 -7.63 -17.32 -1.44
N ARG A 321 -7.43 -18.33 -2.30
CA ARG A 321 -8.53 -19.24 -2.70
C ARG A 321 -9.12 -20.00 -1.51
N ASN A 322 -8.26 -20.49 -0.62
CA ASN A 322 -8.72 -21.17 0.61
C ASN A 322 -9.56 -20.22 1.47
N LEU A 323 -9.10 -18.98 1.65
CA LEU A 323 -9.85 -17.98 2.41
C LEU A 323 -11.16 -17.58 1.72
N ALA A 324 -11.19 -17.46 0.38
CA ALA A 324 -12.45 -17.22 -0.34
C ALA A 324 -13.46 -18.36 -0.12
N ALA A 325 -13.00 -19.62 -0.09
CA ALA A 325 -13.83 -20.78 0.23
C ALA A 325 -14.33 -20.76 1.69
N ASP A 326 -13.44 -20.43 2.65
CA ASP A 326 -13.82 -20.26 4.06
C ASP A 326 -14.87 -19.17 4.24
N TRP A 327 -14.72 -18.05 3.54
CA TRP A 327 -15.69 -16.96 3.59
C TRP A 327 -17.05 -17.39 3.06
N LYS A 328 -17.09 -18.11 1.94
CA LYS A 328 -18.33 -18.69 1.39
C LYS A 328 -19.00 -19.63 2.40
N ASN A 329 -18.21 -20.48 3.05
CA ASN A 329 -18.71 -21.41 4.07
C ASN A 329 -19.18 -20.68 5.33
N TYR A 330 -18.50 -19.62 5.75
CA TYR A 330 -18.89 -18.83 6.91
C TYR A 330 -20.17 -18.04 6.65
N THR A 331 -20.30 -17.43 5.48
CA THR A 331 -21.44 -16.58 5.14
C THR A 331 -22.75 -17.35 4.97
N SER A 332 -22.70 -18.64 4.62
CA SER A 332 -23.87 -19.51 4.54
C SER A 332 -24.43 -19.94 5.91
N LEU A 333 -23.69 -19.77 7.00
CA LEU A 333 -24.12 -20.19 8.34
C LEU A 333 -25.25 -19.33 8.91
N ALA A 334 -26.04 -19.95 9.80
CA ALA A 334 -27.04 -19.23 10.57
C ALA A 334 -26.38 -18.21 11.54
N PRO A 335 -27.07 -17.11 11.91
CA PRO A 335 -26.52 -16.12 12.83
C PRO A 335 -26.07 -16.70 14.19
N THR A 336 -26.76 -17.71 14.71
CA THR A 336 -26.41 -18.39 15.97
C THR A 336 -25.08 -19.13 15.87
N GLU A 337 -24.82 -19.80 14.76
CA GLU A 337 -23.56 -20.49 14.51
C GLU A 337 -22.41 -19.51 14.32
N LYS A 338 -22.64 -18.38 13.63
CA LYS A 338 -21.64 -17.31 13.50
C LYS A 338 -21.24 -16.74 14.86
N ARG A 339 -22.20 -16.54 15.77
CA ARG A 339 -21.96 -16.06 17.15
C ARG A 339 -21.17 -17.04 18.00
N SER A 340 -21.16 -18.33 17.66
CA SER A 340 -20.38 -19.33 18.41
C SER A 340 -18.87 -19.15 18.28
N GLY A 341 -18.39 -18.39 17.27
CA GLY A 341 -16.95 -18.15 17.04
C GLY A 341 -16.15 -19.41 16.68
N ARG A 342 -16.81 -20.53 16.40
CA ARG A 342 -16.16 -21.82 16.13
C ARG A 342 -15.51 -21.89 14.75
N ARG A 343 -16.03 -21.16 13.76
CA ARG A 343 -15.41 -21.06 12.43
C ARG A 343 -14.26 -20.08 12.49
N ARG A 344 -13.11 -20.52 11.97
CA ARG A 344 -11.89 -19.73 11.84
C ARG A 344 -11.36 -19.88 10.44
N TRP A 345 -10.54 -18.92 10.02
CA TRP A 345 -9.82 -18.99 8.77
C TRP A 345 -8.87 -20.19 8.71
N THR A 346 -8.78 -20.81 7.54
CA THR A 346 -7.68 -21.70 7.21
C THR A 346 -6.37 -20.92 7.28
N SER A 347 -5.38 -21.46 7.99
CA SER A 347 -4.07 -20.81 8.12
C SER A 347 -3.39 -20.72 6.75
N PRO A 348 -2.85 -19.55 6.35
CA PRO A 348 -2.17 -19.34 5.06
C PRO A 348 -0.77 -19.98 5.09
N ASN A 349 -0.74 -21.31 5.04
CA ASN A 349 0.45 -22.11 5.32
C ASN A 349 1.51 -21.98 4.22
N ARG A 350 1.11 -21.81 2.95
CA ARG A 350 2.08 -21.63 1.86
C ARG A 350 2.76 -20.27 1.98
N CYS A 351 2.00 -19.23 2.25
CA CYS A 351 2.53 -17.90 2.52
C CYS A 351 3.45 -17.90 3.75
N LYS A 352 3.03 -18.47 4.88
CA LYS A 352 3.88 -18.61 6.08
C LYS A 352 5.17 -19.38 5.81
N ALA A 353 5.10 -20.49 5.07
CA ALA A 353 6.27 -21.27 4.72
C ALA A 353 7.22 -20.51 3.79
N SER A 354 6.67 -19.69 2.90
CA SER A 354 7.47 -18.88 1.99
C SER A 354 8.31 -17.83 2.71
N MET A 355 7.75 -17.16 3.72
CA MET A 355 8.46 -16.16 4.53
C MET A 355 9.66 -16.71 5.32
N ARG A 356 9.69 -18.01 5.62
CA ARG A 356 10.76 -18.66 6.41
C ARG A 356 11.99 -19.07 5.60
N LYS A 357 11.92 -18.99 4.27
CA LYS A 357 13.01 -19.40 3.38
C LYS A 357 14.01 -18.27 3.08
N GLN A 358 13.90 -17.18 3.82
CA GLN A 358 14.77 -16.00 3.80
C GLN A 358 15.37 -15.82 5.18
#